data_AF-A0A929AUK8-F1
#
_entry.id   AF-A0A929AUK8-F1
#
_cell.length_a   1.000
_cell.length_b   1.000
_cell.length_c   1.000
_cell.angle_alpha   90.00
_cell.angle_beta   90.00
_cell.angle_gamma   90.00
#
_symmetry.space_group_name_H-M   'P 1'
#
loop_
_entity.id
_entity.type
_entity.pdbx_description
1 polymer ?
#
loop_
_entity_poly.entity_id
_entity_poly.type
_entity_poly.pdbx_seq_one_letter_code
_entity_poly.pdbx_strand_id
1 'polypeptide(L)'
;MPGLNPLPFKFLRKKSQSSLGIDPSVISTQPVILKPSVPPSKSLAALAKEAEIQYYANYGKPRRRGFGKIIWTLLLIGVPSGILVATVWAANLPYPVIRRPVARTAPILLLPSYITIDSNYRQAITAVEQAERLINQATSPADLELGEQKVKEAQQHLDKLPIGFINDLPEYKYWWYDSRFSIYGFNAARKKVGELEAKAFQEKNAQTLLTDSEQELLKAKQQYQQASTPTDKQLAISAWRSAIDKLEQIPGQTLAGKAAQAQLDNHKRDFKEVVGLAAGNERVTTLILAAQQYSWQAALAAQNPPHSVEKWQQVENLWREAINELKRISSDDLAGYAKAQELLAQYKANLGQIEIRRQEEADAVNALEKAQNQIQALLRYAPTSANDINRNRTISDLQGIIDELKKIQDGTTPYLEAQQLLLSAQNKLNQLQQ
;
A
#
# COMPACT_ATOMS: atom_id res chain seq x y z
N MET A 1 -45.04 3.59 28.01
CA MET A 1 -44.86 2.79 29.25
C MET A 1 -45.91 1.70 29.25
N PRO A 2 -45.65 0.46 29.72
CA PRO A 2 -44.50 -0.07 30.48
C PRO A 2 -43.64 -1.02 29.60
N GLY A 3 -42.38 -1.35 29.86
CA GLY A 3 -41.55 -1.22 31.06
C GLY A 3 -41.15 -2.61 31.59
N LEU A 4 -40.23 -3.32 30.93
CA LEU A 4 -39.65 -4.57 31.46
C LEU A 4 -38.19 -4.79 31.00
N ASN A 5 -37.28 -4.52 31.93
CA ASN A 5 -35.98 -5.17 32.19
C ASN A 5 -35.52 -4.62 33.57
N PRO A 6 -34.77 -5.34 34.41
CA PRO A 6 -33.62 -6.18 34.03
C PRO A 6 -33.47 -7.47 34.88
N LEU A 7 -32.39 -8.25 34.69
CA LEU A 7 -31.44 -8.71 35.73
C LEU A 7 -30.36 -9.67 35.14
N PRO A 8 -29.22 -9.87 35.86
CA PRO A 8 -27.91 -10.14 35.28
C PRO A 8 -27.38 -11.57 35.55
N PHE A 9 -26.46 -12.05 34.71
CA PHE A 9 -25.68 -13.26 35.01
C PHE A 9 -24.19 -12.94 35.17
N LYS A 10 -23.71 -13.13 36.40
CA LYS A 10 -22.29 -13.26 36.77
C LYS A 10 -21.90 -14.72 36.66
N PHE A 11 -20.76 -15.03 36.03
CA PHE A 11 -20.07 -16.31 36.24
C PHE A 11 -18.67 -16.09 36.80
N LEU A 12 -18.47 -16.68 37.98
CA LEU A 12 -17.23 -16.73 38.72
C LEU A 12 -16.36 -17.91 38.26
N ARG A 13 -15.06 -17.61 38.27
CA ARG A 13 -13.88 -18.44 38.01
C ARG A 13 -13.72 -19.53 39.09
N LYS A 14 -13.34 -20.77 38.71
CA LYS A 14 -12.56 -21.66 39.61
C LYS A 14 -11.68 -22.67 38.84
N LYS A 15 -10.46 -22.80 39.34
CA LYS A 15 -9.33 -23.66 38.91
C LYS A 15 -9.64 -25.16 39.02
N SER A 16 -8.97 -25.97 38.20
CA SER A 16 -8.35 -27.23 38.68
C SER A 16 -6.96 -27.42 38.06
N GLN A 17 -6.05 -27.93 38.87
CA GLN A 17 -4.64 -28.25 38.61
C GLN A 17 -4.44 -29.74 38.95
N SER A 18 -3.42 -30.34 38.32
CA SER A 18 -2.64 -31.54 38.73
C SER A 18 -3.32 -32.93 38.64
N SER A 19 -2.69 -34.04 38.22
CA SER A 19 -1.31 -34.34 37.78
C SER A 19 -1.13 -35.84 37.50
N LEU A 20 -0.13 -36.19 36.66
CA LEU A 20 0.88 -37.29 36.75
C LEU A 20 0.36 -38.74 36.89
N GLY A 21 0.87 -39.77 36.19
CA GLY A 21 2.08 -39.98 35.40
C GLY A 21 2.35 -41.50 35.33
N ILE A 22 3.34 -41.93 34.53
CA ILE A 22 4.37 -42.96 34.85
C ILE A 22 5.26 -43.16 33.61
N ASP A 23 6.55 -42.91 33.86
CA ASP A 23 7.80 -43.18 33.11
C ASP A 23 8.28 -44.63 33.46
N PRO A 24 9.22 -45.32 32.76
CA PRO A 24 10.61 -44.82 32.67
C PRO A 24 11.47 -45.24 31.44
N SER A 25 12.49 -44.41 31.22
CA SER A 25 13.91 -44.74 30.98
C SER A 25 14.52 -44.89 29.56
N VAL A 26 15.28 -43.82 29.22
CA VAL A 26 16.68 -43.77 28.73
C VAL A 26 16.96 -44.08 27.25
N ILE A 27 17.05 -43.03 26.42
CA ILE A 27 18.21 -42.77 25.54
C ILE A 27 18.52 -41.26 25.57
N SER A 28 19.77 -40.96 25.90
CA SER A 28 20.40 -39.64 25.94
C SER A 28 20.82 -39.20 24.54
N THR A 29 20.35 -38.05 24.06
CA THR A 29 21.09 -37.19 23.12
C THR A 29 20.69 -35.74 23.37
N GLN A 30 21.66 -34.95 23.85
CA GLN A 30 21.57 -33.52 24.09
C GLN A 30 21.26 -32.74 22.79
N PRO A 31 20.57 -31.59 22.87
CA PRO A 31 20.51 -30.64 21.76
C PRO A 31 21.88 -29.98 21.59
N VAL A 32 22.48 -30.15 20.41
CA VAL A 32 23.65 -29.40 19.99
C VAL A 32 23.26 -27.93 19.92
N ILE A 33 23.70 -27.16 20.93
CA ILE A 33 23.79 -25.71 20.86
C ILE A 33 24.88 -25.39 19.83
N LEU A 34 24.49 -25.10 18.61
CA LEU A 34 25.35 -24.38 17.68
C LEU A 34 25.47 -22.94 18.19
N LYS A 35 26.56 -22.67 18.91
CA LYS A 35 27.06 -21.31 19.11
C LYS A 35 27.25 -20.69 17.72
N PRO A 36 26.67 -19.51 17.41
CA PRO A 36 27.15 -18.74 16.29
C PRO A 36 28.53 -18.19 16.68
N SER A 37 29.59 -18.91 16.29
CA SER A 37 30.95 -18.40 16.32
C SER A 37 31.20 -17.60 15.04
N VAL A 38 30.52 -16.47 14.89
CA VAL A 38 30.96 -15.37 14.05
C VAL A 38 30.71 -14.12 14.87
N PRO A 39 31.75 -13.37 15.31
CA PRO A 39 31.51 -12.09 15.96
C PRO A 39 30.71 -11.20 15.00
N PRO A 40 29.77 -10.35 15.48
CA PRO A 40 29.09 -9.42 14.59
C PRO A 40 30.15 -8.62 13.84
N SER A 41 30.09 -8.64 12.51
CA SER A 41 30.97 -7.82 11.68
C SER A 41 30.74 -6.38 12.10
N LYS A 42 31.73 -5.80 12.80
CA LYS A 42 31.68 -4.41 13.24
C LYS A 42 31.43 -3.54 12.01
N SER A 43 30.52 -2.56 12.11
CA SER A 43 30.31 -1.59 11.04
C SER A 43 31.64 -0.92 10.67
N LEU A 44 31.78 -0.48 9.43
CA LEU A 44 33.00 0.22 9.01
C LEU A 44 33.26 1.45 9.88
N ALA A 45 32.21 2.13 10.36
CA ALA A 45 32.30 3.17 11.37
C ALA A 45 32.94 2.69 12.70
N ALA A 46 32.59 1.50 13.20
CA ALA A 46 33.17 0.94 14.42
C ALA A 46 34.64 0.51 14.21
N LEU A 47 34.96 -0.06 13.05
CA LEU A 47 36.34 -0.43 12.69
C LEU A 47 37.23 0.79 12.44
N ALA A 48 36.70 1.84 11.80
CA ALA A 48 37.40 3.10 11.60
C ALA A 48 37.68 3.81 12.94
N LYS A 49 36.70 3.79 13.86
CA LYS A 49 36.87 4.33 15.22
C LYS A 49 37.88 3.53 16.03
N GLU A 50 37.92 2.21 15.88
CA GLU A 50 38.95 1.36 16.48
C GLU A 50 40.34 1.59 15.87
N ALA A 51 40.43 1.75 14.56
CA ALA A 51 41.68 2.09 13.87
C ALA A 51 42.18 3.48 14.28
N GLU A 52 41.28 4.45 14.47
CA GLU A 52 41.60 5.77 15.01
C GLU A 52 42.07 5.70 16.46
N ILE A 53 41.42 4.87 17.31
CA ILE A 53 41.87 4.59 18.68
C ILE A 53 43.24 3.92 18.69
N GLN A 54 43.49 2.94 17.83
CA GLN A 54 44.79 2.27 17.71
C GLN A 54 45.88 3.19 17.16
N TYR A 55 45.54 4.07 16.22
CA TYR A 55 46.44 5.13 15.73
C TYR A 55 46.83 6.07 16.87
N TYR A 56 45.88 6.58 17.66
CA TYR A 56 46.19 7.43 18.81
C TYR A 56 46.80 6.68 20.00
N ALA A 57 46.67 5.36 20.07
CA ALA A 57 47.39 4.51 21.03
C ALA A 57 48.86 4.34 20.64
N ASN A 58 49.17 4.18 19.34
CA ASN A 58 50.53 4.01 18.82
C ASN A 58 51.29 5.33 18.63
N TYR A 59 50.60 6.41 18.26
CA TYR A 59 51.22 7.72 17.96
C TYR A 59 50.91 8.80 18.99
N GLY A 60 50.08 8.48 20.00
CA GLY A 60 49.62 9.42 21.03
C GLY A 60 48.58 10.41 20.51
N LYS A 61 47.54 10.71 21.31
CA LYS A 61 46.70 11.89 21.07
C LYS A 61 47.57 13.14 21.19
N PRO A 62 47.42 14.17 20.33
CA PRO A 62 48.05 15.45 20.59
C PRO A 62 47.54 15.97 21.93
N ARG A 63 48.39 15.90 22.96
CA ARG A 63 48.12 16.60 24.21
C ARG A 63 47.95 18.06 23.83
N ARG A 64 46.76 18.63 24.05
CA ARG A 64 46.61 20.07 24.28
C ARG A 64 47.37 20.38 25.57
N ARG A 65 48.70 20.44 25.47
CA ARG A 65 49.55 21.08 26.46
C ARG A 65 49.62 22.53 26.01
N GLY A 66 49.05 23.42 26.82
CA GLY A 66 49.25 24.84 26.64
C GLY A 66 50.73 25.12 26.46
N PHE A 67 51.07 25.87 25.41
CA PHE A 67 52.42 26.37 25.17
C PHE A 67 52.74 27.44 26.22
N GLY A 68 52.91 27.00 27.46
CA GLY A 68 53.48 27.77 28.55
C GLY A 68 54.95 27.36 28.68
N LYS A 69 55.82 28.23 28.15
CA LYS A 69 57.22 28.43 28.53
C LYS A 69 58.15 27.20 28.51
N ILE A 70 59.16 27.27 27.63
CA ILE A 70 60.58 26.88 27.80
C ILE A 70 61.10 26.29 26.47
N ILE A 71 61.69 27.14 25.63
CA ILE A 71 63.02 26.92 25.01
C ILE A 71 63.69 28.31 24.95
N TRP A 72 64.46 28.65 25.97
CA TRP A 72 65.45 29.73 25.96
C TRP A 72 66.65 29.21 26.75
N THR A 73 67.86 29.41 26.20
CA THR A 73 69.21 28.88 26.56
C THR A 73 69.63 27.75 25.60
N LEU A 74 70.68 27.83 24.78
CA LEU A 74 71.82 28.74 24.53
C LEU A 74 72.12 28.64 23.00
N LEU A 75 72.76 29.55 22.26
CA LEU A 75 73.98 30.33 22.54
C LEU A 75 74.18 31.39 21.41
N LEU A 76 74.42 32.65 21.82
CA LEU A 76 75.29 33.73 21.27
C LEU A 76 75.47 33.82 19.73
N ILE A 77 75.10 34.92 19.06
CA ILE A 77 75.78 36.23 19.02
C ILE A 77 74.72 37.34 18.79
N GLY A 78 74.83 38.46 19.52
CA GLY A 78 73.74 39.41 19.78
C GLY A 78 73.24 40.30 18.62
N VAL A 79 71.91 40.37 18.46
CA VAL A 79 71.09 41.38 17.75
C VAL A 79 69.66 41.35 18.38
N PRO A 80 68.87 42.45 18.47
CA PRO A 80 67.71 42.56 19.38
C PRO A 80 66.51 41.67 18.99
N SER A 81 66.04 40.88 19.96
CA SER A 81 65.03 39.80 19.82
C SER A 81 63.58 40.26 19.57
N GLY A 82 63.27 41.55 19.67
CA GLY A 82 61.94 42.09 19.34
C GLY A 82 61.67 42.20 17.84
N ILE A 83 62.72 42.43 17.04
CA ILE A 83 62.60 42.63 15.58
C ILE A 83 62.42 41.28 14.87
N LEU A 84 63.06 40.20 15.34
CA LEU A 84 62.94 38.88 14.70
C LEU A 84 61.56 38.24 14.86
N VAL A 85 60.89 38.42 16.00
CA VAL A 85 59.52 37.88 16.19
C VAL A 85 58.49 38.66 15.36
N ALA A 86 58.62 39.98 15.29
CA ALA A 86 57.75 40.83 14.47
C ALA A 86 57.98 40.62 12.96
N THR A 87 59.23 40.43 12.52
CA THR A 87 59.56 40.11 11.13
C THR A 87 59.14 38.70 10.75
N VAL A 88 59.26 37.69 11.64
CA VAL A 88 58.71 36.34 11.39
C VAL A 88 57.19 36.39 11.25
N TRP A 89 56.48 37.17 12.08
CA TRP A 89 55.02 37.30 11.99
C TRP A 89 54.58 38.02 10.70
N ALA A 90 55.22 39.14 10.35
CA ALA A 90 54.94 39.89 9.12
C ALA A 90 55.33 39.11 7.85
N ALA A 91 56.43 38.36 7.89
CA ALA A 91 56.88 37.51 6.79
C ALA A 91 56.02 36.25 6.62
N ASN A 92 55.33 35.80 7.67
CA ASN A 92 54.46 34.62 7.66
C ASN A 92 53.00 34.93 7.24
N LEU A 93 52.67 36.20 6.96
CA LEU A 93 51.33 36.58 6.50
C LEU A 93 50.94 35.83 5.21
N PRO A 94 49.66 35.46 5.02
CA PRO A 94 49.20 34.65 3.88
C PRO A 94 49.11 35.43 2.55
N TYR A 95 49.81 36.56 2.40
CA TYR A 95 49.77 37.38 1.19
C TYR A 95 50.92 37.02 0.23
N PRO A 96 50.62 36.64 -1.04
CA PRO A 96 51.64 36.22 -2.01
C PRO A 96 52.72 37.28 -2.27
N VAL A 97 52.34 38.56 -2.23
CA VAL A 97 53.23 39.71 -2.45
C VAL A 97 54.34 39.79 -1.39
N ILE A 98 54.05 39.38 -0.16
CA ILE A 98 55.00 39.42 0.97
C ILE A 98 55.80 38.13 1.05
N ARG A 99 55.16 36.98 0.79
CA ARG A 99 55.80 35.66 0.90
C ARG A 99 56.82 35.36 -0.18
N ARG A 100 56.61 35.80 -1.42
CA ARG A 100 57.52 35.51 -2.55
C ARG A 100 58.94 36.05 -2.33
N PRO A 101 59.13 37.32 -1.89
CA PRO A 101 60.46 37.82 -1.52
C PRO A 101 61.08 37.06 -0.33
N VAL A 102 60.29 36.79 0.72
CA VAL A 102 60.77 36.08 1.92
C VAL A 102 61.22 34.66 1.58
N ALA A 103 60.48 33.94 0.74
CA ALA A 103 60.83 32.59 0.31
C ALA A 103 62.14 32.52 -0.48
N ARG A 104 62.50 33.58 -1.22
CA ARG A 104 63.76 33.68 -1.99
C ARG A 104 64.95 34.10 -1.13
N THR A 105 64.74 35.01 -0.19
CA THR A 105 65.83 35.65 0.56
C THR A 105 66.09 35.00 1.92
N ALA A 106 65.06 34.50 2.60
CA ALA A 106 65.15 33.95 3.96
C ALA A 106 64.11 32.82 4.20
N PRO A 107 64.21 31.68 3.49
CA PRO A 107 63.19 30.61 3.51
C PRO A 107 62.94 30.00 4.90
N ILE A 108 63.93 30.06 5.80
CA ILE A 108 63.83 29.55 7.18
C ILE A 108 62.69 30.23 7.96
N LEU A 109 62.39 31.50 7.67
CA LEU A 109 61.33 32.25 8.36
C LEU A 109 59.92 31.72 8.04
N LEU A 110 59.76 30.94 6.96
CA LEU A 110 58.49 30.36 6.53
C LEU A 110 58.30 28.90 6.99
N LEU A 111 59.31 28.29 7.65
CA LEU A 111 59.25 26.89 8.11
C LEU A 111 58.00 26.55 8.93
N PRO A 112 57.57 27.34 9.94
CA PRO A 112 56.34 27.05 10.69
C PRO A 112 55.09 27.01 9.81
N SER A 113 55.03 27.84 8.76
CA SER A 113 53.92 27.78 7.82
C SER A 113 54.01 26.58 6.89
N TYR A 114 55.19 26.19 6.41
CA TYR A 114 55.32 24.99 5.59
C TYR A 114 54.90 23.74 6.36
N ILE A 115 55.26 23.65 7.65
CA ILE A 115 54.81 22.58 8.55
C ILE A 115 53.28 22.57 8.69
N THR A 116 52.68 23.75 8.84
CA THR A 116 51.21 23.89 8.97
C THR A 116 50.50 23.52 7.67
N ILE A 117 51.05 23.90 6.52
CA ILE A 117 50.52 23.57 5.19
C ILE A 117 50.59 22.06 4.97
N ASP A 118 51.74 21.43 5.21
CA ASP A 118 51.93 19.98 5.05
C ASP A 118 51.04 19.19 6.02
N SER A 119 50.91 19.63 7.27
CA SER A 119 50.01 18.99 8.25
C SER A 119 48.55 19.03 7.81
N ASN A 120 48.05 20.19 7.36
CA ASN A 120 46.68 20.30 6.86
C ASN A 120 46.50 19.48 5.58
N TYR A 121 47.49 19.49 4.68
CA TYR A 121 47.46 18.67 3.47
C TYR A 121 47.35 17.18 3.80
N ARG A 122 48.18 16.64 4.70
CA ARG A 122 48.12 15.23 5.12
C ARG A 122 46.79 14.86 5.78
N GLN A 123 46.27 15.74 6.64
CA GLN A 123 44.98 15.54 7.29
C GLN A 123 43.84 15.56 6.27
N ALA A 124 43.90 16.45 5.28
CA ALA A 124 42.97 16.47 4.16
C ALA A 124 42.99 15.15 3.38
N ILE A 125 44.16 14.68 2.94
CA ILE A 125 44.26 13.42 2.19
C ILE A 125 43.69 12.25 2.99
N THR A 126 44.05 12.15 4.27
CA THR A 126 43.55 11.09 5.16
C THR A 126 42.02 11.14 5.29
N ALA A 127 41.45 12.34 5.46
CA ALA A 127 40.01 12.53 5.55
C ALA A 127 39.30 12.20 4.22
N VAL A 128 39.90 12.52 3.07
CA VAL A 128 39.39 12.14 1.74
C VAL A 128 39.35 10.62 1.60
N GLU A 129 40.42 9.90 1.95
CA GLU A 129 40.46 8.44 1.88
C GLU A 129 39.42 7.78 2.79
N GLN A 130 39.24 8.32 4.00
CA GLN A 130 38.21 7.85 4.94
C GLN A 130 36.80 8.09 4.39
N ALA A 131 36.54 9.31 3.90
CA ALA A 131 35.27 9.68 3.28
C ALA A 131 34.96 8.79 2.08
N GLU A 132 35.96 8.52 1.23
CA GLU A 132 35.80 7.68 0.06
C GLU A 132 35.36 6.27 0.43
N ARG A 133 36.01 5.64 1.42
CA ARG A 133 35.62 4.30 1.87
C ARG A 133 34.19 4.30 2.42
N LEU A 134 33.88 5.27 3.28
CA LEU A 134 32.59 5.37 3.95
C LEU A 134 31.43 5.65 2.98
N ILE A 135 31.66 6.41 1.92
CA ILE A 135 30.63 6.76 0.92
C ILE A 135 30.54 5.72 -0.20
N ASN A 136 31.67 5.22 -0.70
CA ASN A 136 31.67 4.27 -1.82
C ASN A 136 31.36 2.83 -1.41
N GLN A 137 31.66 2.46 -0.16
CA GLN A 137 31.44 1.13 0.40
C GLN A 137 30.43 1.17 1.56
N ALA A 138 29.54 2.16 1.55
CA ALA A 138 28.51 2.30 2.58
C ALA A 138 27.66 1.04 2.67
N THR A 139 27.48 0.55 3.90
CA THR A 139 26.56 -0.57 4.19
C THR A 139 25.37 -0.13 5.04
N SER A 140 25.45 1.08 5.60
CA SER A 140 24.44 1.66 6.45
C SER A 140 24.34 3.18 6.28
N PRO A 141 23.20 3.80 6.63
CA PRO A 141 23.07 5.25 6.68
C PRO A 141 24.09 5.92 7.61
N ALA A 142 24.52 5.24 8.68
CA ALA A 142 25.54 5.74 9.60
C ALA A 142 26.93 5.85 8.94
N ASP A 143 27.27 4.93 8.03
CA ASP A 143 28.52 5.02 7.26
C ASP A 143 28.49 6.27 6.36
N LEU A 144 27.35 6.54 5.72
CA LEU A 144 27.16 7.72 4.87
C LEU A 144 27.26 9.03 5.65
N GLU A 145 26.64 9.10 6.84
CA GLU A 145 26.70 10.29 7.69
C GLU A 145 28.14 10.57 8.16
N LEU A 146 28.86 9.53 8.61
CA LEU A 146 30.27 9.67 8.98
C LEU A 146 31.12 10.06 7.76
N GLY A 147 30.82 9.50 6.59
CA GLY A 147 31.44 9.88 5.32
C GLY A 147 31.25 11.36 5.00
N GLU A 148 30.03 11.89 5.13
CA GLU A 148 29.72 13.32 4.96
C GLU A 148 30.53 14.20 5.93
N GLN A 149 30.66 13.77 7.19
CA GLN A 149 31.50 14.47 8.17
C GLN A 149 32.98 14.49 7.75
N LYS A 150 33.49 13.38 7.21
CA LYS A 150 34.88 13.29 6.71
C LYS A 150 35.11 14.11 5.45
N VAL A 151 34.12 14.23 4.57
CA VAL A 151 34.16 15.18 3.44
C VAL A 151 34.30 16.62 3.95
N LYS A 152 33.51 17.01 4.97
CA LYS A 152 33.59 18.35 5.59
C LYS A 152 34.94 18.59 6.27
N GLU A 153 35.46 17.60 6.99
CA GLU A 153 36.80 17.66 7.61
C GLU A 153 37.89 17.85 6.53
N ALA A 154 37.84 17.07 5.45
CA ALA A 154 38.75 17.21 4.32
C ALA A 154 38.69 18.61 3.70
N GLN A 155 37.48 19.12 3.42
CA GLN A 155 37.28 20.46 2.86
C GLN A 155 37.86 21.55 3.78
N GLN A 156 37.62 21.48 5.09
CA GLN A 156 38.17 22.41 6.07
C GLN A 156 39.70 22.43 6.10
N HIS A 157 40.35 21.28 5.92
CA HIS A 157 41.81 21.20 5.83
C HIS A 157 42.34 21.72 4.49
N LEU A 158 41.64 21.45 3.38
CA LEU A 158 42.00 21.97 2.07
C LEU A 158 41.87 23.50 1.98
N ASP A 159 40.85 24.09 2.61
CA ASP A 159 40.60 25.53 2.60
C ASP A 159 41.61 26.33 3.44
N LYS A 160 42.32 25.67 4.37
CA LYS A 160 43.44 26.27 5.11
C LYS A 160 44.72 26.39 4.28
N LEU A 161 44.77 25.79 3.09
CA LEU A 161 45.93 25.87 2.21
C LEU A 161 45.90 27.19 1.41
N PRO A 162 47.01 27.96 1.38
CA PRO A 162 47.01 29.30 0.78
C PRO A 162 47.08 29.23 -0.75
N ILE A 163 45.92 29.17 -1.41
CA ILE A 163 45.77 28.93 -2.86
C ILE A 163 46.64 29.86 -3.74
N GLY A 164 46.79 31.13 -3.36
CA GLY A 164 47.62 32.10 -4.10
C GLY A 164 49.14 31.93 -3.97
N PHE A 165 49.60 31.04 -3.07
CA PHE A 165 51.00 30.76 -2.80
C PHE A 165 51.37 29.29 -3.07
N ILE A 166 50.39 28.43 -3.37
CA ILE A 166 50.60 26.99 -3.58
C ILE A 166 51.56 26.68 -4.74
N ASN A 167 51.50 27.46 -5.83
CA ASN A 167 52.38 27.28 -6.99
C ASN A 167 53.83 27.73 -6.74
N ASP A 168 54.05 28.54 -5.70
CA ASP A 168 55.34 29.06 -5.32
C ASP A 168 55.96 28.27 -4.16
N LEU A 169 55.33 27.16 -3.73
CA LEU A 169 55.82 26.30 -2.67
C LEU A 169 57.09 25.57 -3.13
N PRO A 170 58.24 25.84 -2.51
CA PRO A 170 59.48 25.17 -2.86
C PRO A 170 59.43 23.69 -2.44
N GLU A 171 59.90 22.80 -3.33
CA GLU A 171 60.17 21.39 -3.02
C GLU A 171 61.41 21.28 -2.11
N TYR A 172 61.31 21.76 -0.87
CA TYR A 172 62.40 21.65 0.09
C TYR A 172 62.35 20.28 0.78
N LYS A 173 63.42 19.50 0.61
CA LYS A 173 63.73 18.32 1.39
C LYS A 173 64.86 18.66 2.37
N TYR A 174 64.52 18.97 3.62
CA TYR A 174 65.53 19.09 4.67
C TYR A 174 65.85 17.69 5.20
N TRP A 175 67.08 17.46 5.66
CA TRP A 175 67.50 16.16 6.21
C TRP A 175 66.66 15.65 7.39
N TRP A 176 65.90 16.52 8.07
CA TRP A 176 64.96 16.20 9.16
C TRP A 176 63.49 16.50 8.84
N TYR A 177 63.17 17.06 7.66
CA TYR A 177 61.80 17.40 7.28
C TYR A 177 61.53 17.10 5.80
N ASP A 178 60.67 16.11 5.57
CA ASP A 178 60.24 15.63 4.26
C ASP A 178 58.82 16.14 3.97
N SER A 179 58.74 17.23 3.20
CA SER A 179 57.47 17.79 2.72
C SER A 179 56.82 16.82 1.74
N ARG A 180 55.54 16.48 1.94
CA ARG A 180 54.77 15.61 1.04
C ARG A 180 53.74 16.38 0.23
N PHE A 181 53.72 17.69 0.35
CA PHE A 181 52.81 18.53 -0.41
C PHE A 181 53.02 18.36 -1.93
N SER A 182 51.91 18.19 -2.66
CA SER A 182 51.89 18.15 -4.12
C SER A 182 50.72 18.95 -4.64
N ILE A 183 50.97 19.84 -5.62
CA ILE A 183 49.91 20.60 -6.30
C ILE A 183 48.95 19.65 -7.01
N TYR A 184 49.48 18.60 -7.65
CA TYR A 184 48.67 17.56 -8.29
C TYR A 184 47.80 16.85 -7.26
N GLY A 185 48.37 16.42 -6.14
CA GLY A 185 47.63 15.76 -5.07
C GLY A 185 46.59 16.67 -4.40
N PHE A 186 46.87 17.97 -4.26
CA PHE A 186 45.92 18.97 -3.77
C PHE A 186 44.73 19.14 -4.71
N ASN A 187 44.98 19.31 -6.01
CA ASN A 187 43.92 19.43 -7.02
C ASN A 187 43.09 18.14 -7.10
N ALA A 188 43.74 16.97 -7.04
CA ALA A 188 43.07 15.68 -7.00
C ALA A 188 42.18 15.54 -5.76
N ALA A 189 42.68 15.93 -4.58
CA ALA A 189 41.91 15.91 -3.34
C ALA A 189 40.69 16.83 -3.40
N ARG A 190 40.83 18.06 -3.90
CA ARG A 190 39.68 18.97 -4.07
C ARG A 190 38.64 18.42 -5.03
N LYS A 191 39.06 17.89 -6.18
CA LYS A 191 38.16 17.24 -7.14
C LYS A 191 37.40 16.10 -6.47
N LYS A 192 38.11 15.26 -5.72
CA LYS A 192 37.54 14.11 -5.02
C LYS A 192 36.56 14.52 -3.93
N VAL A 193 36.85 15.57 -3.16
CA VAL A 193 35.92 16.14 -2.18
C VAL A 193 34.62 16.56 -2.84
N GLY A 194 34.67 17.27 -3.97
CA GLY A 194 33.46 17.65 -4.72
C GLY A 194 32.67 16.45 -5.24
N GLU A 195 33.35 15.41 -5.77
CA GLU A 195 32.71 14.16 -6.20
C GLU A 195 32.02 13.43 -5.03
N LEU A 196 32.69 13.33 -3.89
CA LEU A 196 32.17 12.67 -2.69
C LEU A 196 31.03 13.46 -2.05
N GLU A 197 31.10 14.80 -2.05
CA GLU A 197 30.02 15.67 -1.59
C GLU A 197 28.76 15.49 -2.42
N ALA A 198 28.88 15.51 -3.75
CA ALA A 198 27.75 15.28 -4.65
C ALA A 198 27.14 13.90 -4.44
N LYS A 199 27.97 12.87 -4.28
CA LYS A 199 27.50 11.51 -4.01
C LYS A 199 26.81 11.39 -2.65
N ALA A 200 27.39 11.95 -1.59
CA ALA A 200 26.79 11.97 -0.26
C ALA A 200 25.44 12.70 -0.27
N PHE A 201 25.33 13.80 -1.01
CA PHE A 201 24.07 14.52 -1.19
C PHE A 201 23.01 13.66 -1.90
N GLN A 202 23.38 12.94 -2.97
CA GLN A 202 22.48 12.02 -3.65
C GLN A 202 21.99 10.89 -2.74
N GLU A 203 22.90 10.27 -1.99
CA GLU A 203 22.58 9.20 -1.03
C GLU A 203 21.63 9.70 0.06
N LYS A 204 21.86 10.91 0.58
CA LYS A 204 21.02 11.53 1.60
C LYS A 204 19.60 11.80 1.09
N ASN A 205 19.48 12.36 -0.11
CA ASN A 205 18.17 12.60 -0.73
C ASN A 205 17.42 11.28 -0.98
N ALA A 206 18.12 10.25 -1.44
CA ALA A 206 17.53 8.92 -1.64
C ALA A 206 17.07 8.30 -0.30
N GLN A 207 17.85 8.47 0.78
CA GLN A 207 17.49 8.00 2.11
C GLN A 207 16.25 8.74 2.67
N THR A 208 16.16 10.05 2.46
CA THR A 208 14.96 10.82 2.81
C THR A 208 13.74 10.31 2.06
N LEU A 209 13.85 10.16 0.73
CA LEU A 209 12.75 9.63 -0.08
C LEU A 209 12.31 8.23 0.35
N LEU A 210 13.25 7.34 0.69
CA LEU A 210 12.94 6.02 1.22
C LEU A 210 12.12 6.11 2.51
N THR A 211 12.63 6.89 3.47
CA THR A 211 12.00 7.04 4.79
C THR A 211 10.60 7.63 4.68
N ASP A 212 10.45 8.71 3.90
CA ASP A 212 9.18 9.39 3.69
C ASP A 212 8.17 8.46 3.00
N SER A 213 8.60 7.75 1.95
CA SER A 213 7.72 6.84 1.21
C SER A 213 7.30 5.63 2.04
N GLU A 214 8.19 5.06 2.86
CA GLU A 214 7.83 3.99 3.81
C GLU A 214 6.81 4.48 4.86
N GLN A 215 6.99 5.69 5.38
CA GLN A 215 6.05 6.29 6.32
C GLN A 215 4.68 6.55 5.69
N GLU A 216 4.65 7.08 4.47
CA GLU A 216 3.42 7.27 3.69
C GLU A 216 2.72 5.94 3.40
N LEU A 217 3.48 4.89 3.05
CA LEU A 217 2.95 3.54 2.82
C LEU A 217 2.29 2.98 4.07
N LEU A 218 2.96 3.07 5.23
CA LEU A 218 2.39 2.62 6.51
C LEU A 218 1.13 3.40 6.88
N LYS A 219 1.14 4.72 6.70
CA LYS A 219 -0.03 5.58 6.95
C LYS A 219 -1.20 5.21 6.03
N ALA A 220 -0.94 4.99 4.74
CA ALA A 220 -1.98 4.61 3.79
C ALA A 220 -2.58 3.23 4.11
N LYS A 221 -1.74 2.26 4.51
CA LYS A 221 -2.19 0.95 5.02
C LYS A 221 -3.11 1.11 6.23
N GLN A 222 -2.74 1.95 7.19
CA GLN A 222 -3.55 2.22 8.38
C GLN A 222 -4.88 2.90 8.03
N GLN A 223 -4.85 3.91 7.17
CA GLN A 223 -6.07 4.60 6.71
C GLN A 223 -7.03 3.65 6.01
N TYR A 224 -6.51 2.74 5.18
CA TYR A 224 -7.33 1.72 4.52
C TYR A 224 -8.01 0.77 5.52
N GLN A 225 -7.30 0.35 6.57
CA GLN A 225 -7.85 -0.51 7.63
C GLN A 225 -8.92 0.18 8.48
N GLN A 226 -8.75 1.47 8.76
CA GLN A 226 -9.65 2.24 9.63
C GLN A 226 -10.86 2.83 8.87
N ALA A 227 -10.82 2.86 7.54
CA ALA A 227 -11.87 3.45 6.72
C ALA A 227 -13.17 2.62 6.76
N SER A 228 -14.26 3.27 7.15
CA SER A 228 -15.60 2.69 7.20
C SER A 228 -16.42 2.89 5.92
N THR A 229 -16.04 3.86 5.08
CA THR A 229 -16.76 4.18 3.84
C THR A 229 -15.99 3.72 2.59
N PRO A 230 -16.68 3.42 1.48
CA PRO A 230 -16.03 3.07 0.21
C PRO A 230 -15.10 4.19 -0.32
N THR A 231 -15.52 5.45 -0.22
CA THR A 231 -14.75 6.61 -0.68
C THR A 231 -13.44 6.78 0.09
N ASP A 232 -13.47 6.63 1.41
CA ASP A 232 -12.26 6.74 2.23
C ASP A 232 -11.26 5.61 1.94
N LYS A 233 -11.78 4.40 1.68
CA LYS A 233 -10.95 3.28 1.23
C LYS A 233 -10.29 3.55 -0.11
N GLN A 234 -11.01 4.14 -1.07
CA GLN A 234 -10.45 4.48 -2.38
C GLN A 234 -9.34 5.53 -2.28
N LEU A 235 -9.50 6.55 -1.42
CA LEU A 235 -8.45 7.53 -1.15
C LEU A 235 -7.21 6.88 -0.55
N ALA A 236 -7.38 5.98 0.42
CA ALA A 236 -6.27 5.25 1.03
C ALA A 236 -5.55 4.31 0.03
N ILE A 237 -6.29 3.67 -0.87
CA ILE A 237 -5.73 2.87 -1.97
C ILE A 237 -4.85 3.74 -2.89
N SER A 238 -5.34 4.92 -3.28
CA SER A 238 -4.58 5.86 -4.10
C SER A 238 -3.29 6.31 -3.41
N ALA A 239 -3.37 6.63 -2.11
CA ALA A 239 -2.21 7.01 -1.31
C ALA A 239 -1.19 5.86 -1.18
N TRP A 240 -1.65 4.61 -0.98
CA TRP A 240 -0.77 3.44 -0.90
C TRP A 240 -0.06 3.20 -2.24
N ARG A 241 -0.77 3.24 -3.38
CA ARG A 241 -0.14 3.12 -4.70
C ARG A 241 0.90 4.22 -4.92
N SER A 242 0.57 5.47 -4.60
CA SER A 242 1.50 6.60 -4.71
C SER A 242 2.79 6.39 -3.90
N ALA A 243 2.69 5.85 -2.69
CA ALA A 243 3.87 5.53 -1.88
C ALA A 243 4.74 4.43 -2.52
N ILE A 244 4.14 3.41 -3.13
CA ILE A 244 4.88 2.38 -3.89
C ILE A 244 5.58 3.00 -5.11
N ASP A 245 4.88 3.87 -5.86
CA ASP A 245 5.44 4.54 -7.03
C ASP A 245 6.64 5.42 -6.65
N LYS A 246 6.58 6.10 -5.49
CA LYS A 246 7.72 6.88 -4.96
C LYS A 246 8.91 6.00 -4.60
N LEU A 247 8.68 4.81 -4.02
CA LEU A 247 9.76 3.85 -3.74
C LEU A 247 10.44 3.38 -5.04
N GLU A 248 9.68 3.20 -6.12
CA GLU A 248 10.20 2.78 -7.43
C GLU A 248 11.03 3.88 -8.13
N GLN A 249 10.82 5.15 -7.77
CA GLN A 249 11.58 6.28 -8.29
C GLN A 249 12.94 6.49 -7.60
N ILE A 250 13.24 5.77 -6.52
CA ILE A 250 14.49 5.93 -5.79
C ILE A 250 15.65 5.35 -6.63
N PRO A 251 16.72 6.12 -6.91
CA PRO A 251 17.80 5.67 -7.79
C PRO A 251 18.50 4.40 -7.26
N GLY A 252 18.43 3.30 -8.00
CA GLY A 252 18.91 1.97 -7.58
C GLY A 252 20.42 1.85 -7.33
N GLN A 253 21.22 2.82 -7.77
CA GLN A 253 22.66 2.89 -7.46
C GLN A 253 22.97 3.32 -6.03
N THR A 254 22.00 3.96 -5.35
CA THR A 254 22.14 4.40 -3.96
C THR A 254 21.92 3.25 -2.97
N LEU A 255 22.41 3.40 -1.74
CA LEU A 255 22.14 2.43 -0.68
C LEU A 255 20.62 2.30 -0.42
N ALA A 256 19.93 3.45 -0.35
CA ALA A 256 18.49 3.52 -0.15
C ALA A 256 17.70 2.89 -1.32
N GLY A 257 18.12 3.10 -2.57
CA GLY A 257 17.48 2.49 -3.74
C GLY A 257 17.59 0.97 -3.75
N LYS A 258 18.73 0.41 -3.33
CA LYS A 258 18.88 -1.04 -3.16
C LYS A 258 17.95 -1.59 -2.08
N ALA A 259 17.83 -0.88 -0.96
CA ALA A 259 16.91 -1.24 0.12
C ALA A 259 15.45 -1.20 -0.35
N ALA A 260 15.05 -0.12 -1.04
CA ALA A 260 13.73 0.04 -1.63
C ALA A 260 13.40 -1.10 -2.58
N GLN A 261 14.31 -1.41 -3.52
CA GLN A 261 14.10 -2.46 -4.51
C GLN A 261 13.97 -3.85 -3.86
N ALA A 262 14.74 -4.13 -2.81
CA ALA A 262 14.67 -5.39 -2.08
C ALA A 262 13.30 -5.62 -1.40
N GLN A 263 12.58 -4.55 -1.08
CA GLN A 263 11.25 -4.62 -0.44
C GLN A 263 10.09 -4.35 -1.41
N LEU A 264 10.36 -3.82 -2.61
CA LEU A 264 9.34 -3.37 -3.55
C LEU A 264 8.40 -4.50 -3.98
N ASP A 265 8.93 -5.70 -4.25
CA ASP A 265 8.11 -6.86 -4.62
C ASP A 265 7.17 -7.29 -3.49
N ASN A 266 7.61 -7.17 -2.24
CA ASN A 266 6.78 -7.46 -1.08
C ASN A 266 5.67 -6.41 -0.95
N HIS A 267 5.97 -5.12 -1.11
CA HIS A 267 4.95 -4.07 -1.08
C HIS A 267 3.94 -4.18 -2.22
N LYS A 268 4.39 -4.49 -3.44
CA LYS A 268 3.52 -4.74 -4.60
C LYS A 268 2.61 -5.95 -4.35
N ARG A 269 3.15 -7.01 -3.73
CA ARG A 269 2.38 -8.20 -3.34
C ARG A 269 1.36 -7.89 -2.26
N ASP A 270 1.76 -7.24 -1.16
CA ASP A 270 0.86 -6.81 -0.08
C ASP A 270 -0.28 -5.95 -0.64
N PHE A 271 0.04 -5.00 -1.53
CA PHE A 271 -0.95 -4.16 -2.17
C PHE A 271 -1.93 -5.01 -2.99
N LYS A 272 -1.44 -5.95 -3.81
CA LYS A 272 -2.31 -6.85 -4.56
C LYS A 272 -3.15 -7.75 -3.66
N GLU A 273 -2.61 -8.25 -2.57
CA GLU A 273 -3.32 -9.11 -1.63
C GLU A 273 -4.42 -8.32 -0.89
N VAL A 274 -4.10 -7.15 -0.35
CA VAL A 274 -5.04 -6.38 0.49
C VAL A 274 -6.02 -5.54 -0.35
N VAL A 275 -5.55 -4.95 -1.45
CA VAL A 275 -6.31 -4.04 -2.32
C VAL A 275 -6.82 -4.73 -3.59
N GLY A 276 -6.12 -5.74 -4.12
CA GLY A 276 -6.66 -6.56 -5.21
C GLY A 276 -7.92 -7.32 -4.78
N LEU A 277 -8.00 -7.70 -3.50
CA LEU A 277 -9.24 -8.15 -2.86
C LEU A 277 -10.30 -7.05 -2.71
N ALA A 278 -9.97 -5.77 -2.87
CA ALA A 278 -10.87 -4.63 -2.65
C ALA A 278 -11.43 -4.00 -3.94
N ALA A 279 -10.63 -3.89 -4.99
CA ALA A 279 -11.09 -3.43 -6.31
C ALA A 279 -12.00 -4.47 -7.00
N GLY A 280 -11.76 -5.76 -6.77
CA GLY A 280 -12.73 -6.82 -7.07
C GLY A 280 -14.01 -6.66 -6.26
N ASN A 281 -13.87 -6.37 -4.97
CA ASN A 281 -15.00 -6.21 -4.05
C ASN A 281 -15.88 -5.00 -4.35
N GLU A 282 -15.36 -3.88 -4.86
CA GLU A 282 -16.19 -2.74 -5.26
C GLU A 282 -17.08 -3.10 -6.46
N ARG A 283 -16.50 -3.67 -7.53
CA ARG A 283 -17.26 -4.15 -8.69
C ARG A 283 -18.29 -5.20 -8.29
N VAL A 284 -17.89 -6.16 -7.45
CA VAL A 284 -18.78 -7.21 -6.95
C VAL A 284 -19.89 -6.63 -6.07
N THR A 285 -19.58 -5.66 -5.22
CA THR A 285 -20.57 -4.94 -4.41
C THR A 285 -21.56 -4.19 -5.31
N THR A 286 -21.09 -3.51 -6.36
CA THR A 286 -21.98 -2.85 -7.34
C THR A 286 -22.91 -3.85 -8.03
N LEU A 287 -22.40 -5.01 -8.46
CA LEU A 287 -23.20 -6.06 -9.10
C LEU A 287 -24.26 -6.63 -8.13
N ILE A 288 -23.89 -6.88 -6.87
CA ILE A 288 -24.82 -7.37 -5.84
C ILE A 288 -25.91 -6.32 -5.54
N LEU A 289 -25.54 -5.04 -5.39
CA LEU A 289 -26.49 -3.96 -5.13
C LEU A 289 -27.45 -3.75 -6.31
N ALA A 290 -26.94 -3.78 -7.54
CA ALA A 290 -27.77 -3.71 -8.74
C ALA A 290 -28.77 -4.88 -8.79
N ALA A 291 -28.31 -6.11 -8.52
CA ALA A 291 -29.18 -7.28 -8.46
C ALA A 291 -30.27 -7.14 -7.38
N GLN A 292 -29.92 -6.65 -6.20
CA GLN A 292 -30.86 -6.40 -5.12
C GLN A 292 -31.90 -5.35 -5.51
N GLN A 293 -31.50 -4.28 -6.18
CA GLN A 293 -32.42 -3.24 -6.65
C GLN A 293 -33.44 -3.79 -7.66
N TYR A 294 -33.00 -4.58 -8.65
CA TYR A 294 -33.91 -5.24 -9.59
C TYR A 294 -34.87 -6.21 -8.86
N SER A 295 -34.36 -7.00 -7.92
CA SER A 295 -35.18 -7.93 -7.13
C SER A 295 -36.26 -7.22 -6.30
N TRP A 296 -35.91 -6.06 -5.72
CA TRP A 296 -36.82 -5.26 -4.93
C TRP A 296 -37.92 -4.66 -5.79
N GLN A 297 -37.58 -4.13 -6.97
CA GLN A 297 -38.56 -3.64 -7.94
C GLN A 297 -39.48 -4.76 -8.43
N ALA A 298 -38.94 -5.96 -8.67
CA ALA A 298 -39.73 -7.12 -9.07
C ALA A 298 -40.72 -7.52 -7.97
N ALA A 299 -40.24 -7.63 -6.72
CA ALA A 299 -41.09 -7.94 -5.57
C ALA A 299 -42.18 -6.88 -5.35
N LEU A 300 -41.85 -5.60 -5.49
CA LEU A 300 -42.82 -4.51 -5.39
C LEU A 300 -43.86 -4.57 -6.51
N ALA A 301 -43.44 -4.80 -7.75
CA ALA A 301 -44.34 -4.89 -8.89
C ALA A 301 -45.24 -6.13 -8.88
N ALA A 302 -44.86 -7.19 -8.15
CA ALA A 302 -45.63 -8.43 -7.98
C ALA A 302 -46.68 -8.35 -6.86
N GLN A 303 -46.62 -7.35 -5.98
CA GLN A 303 -47.56 -7.23 -4.86
C GLN A 303 -48.98 -6.95 -5.35
N ASN A 304 -49.96 -7.36 -4.54
CA ASN A 304 -51.39 -7.14 -4.77
C ASN A 304 -51.90 -7.71 -6.12
N PRO A 305 -51.74 -9.02 -6.38
CA PRO A 305 -52.41 -9.67 -7.51
C PRO A 305 -53.95 -9.58 -7.36
N PRO A 306 -54.73 -9.79 -8.44
CA PRO A 306 -54.32 -10.28 -9.77
C PRO A 306 -53.66 -9.21 -10.65
N HIS A 307 -52.77 -9.64 -11.54
CA HIS A 307 -52.10 -8.81 -12.54
C HIS A 307 -52.26 -9.39 -13.93
N SER A 308 -52.23 -8.55 -14.97
CA SER A 308 -52.28 -9.01 -16.36
C SER A 308 -51.03 -9.80 -16.76
N VAL A 309 -51.12 -10.56 -17.86
CA VAL A 309 -49.99 -11.31 -18.43
C VAL A 309 -48.78 -10.39 -18.69
N GLU A 310 -49.02 -9.20 -19.24
CA GLU A 310 -47.96 -8.22 -19.54
C GLU A 310 -47.27 -7.73 -18.27
N LYS A 311 -48.05 -7.49 -17.20
CA LYS A 311 -47.51 -7.06 -15.92
C LYS A 311 -46.67 -8.16 -15.28
N TRP A 312 -47.11 -9.42 -15.34
CA TRP A 312 -46.31 -10.56 -14.89
C TRP A 312 -45.03 -10.72 -15.71
N GLN A 313 -45.08 -10.51 -17.04
CA GLN A 313 -43.89 -10.54 -17.88
C GLN A 313 -42.87 -9.45 -17.50
N GLN A 314 -43.32 -8.26 -17.11
CA GLN A 314 -42.44 -7.20 -16.62
C GLN A 314 -41.75 -7.61 -15.32
N VAL A 315 -42.48 -8.23 -14.39
CA VAL A 315 -41.92 -8.77 -13.14
C VAL A 315 -40.89 -9.86 -13.43
N GLU A 316 -41.19 -10.78 -14.35
CA GLU A 316 -40.29 -11.85 -14.81
C GLU A 316 -38.97 -11.26 -15.34
N ASN A 317 -39.05 -10.21 -16.17
CA ASN A 317 -37.87 -9.54 -16.73
C ASN A 317 -36.99 -8.91 -15.64
N LEU A 318 -37.58 -8.25 -14.64
CA LEU A 318 -36.82 -7.68 -13.52
C LEU A 318 -36.07 -8.76 -12.73
N TRP A 319 -36.70 -9.91 -12.48
CA TRP A 319 -36.01 -11.05 -11.85
C TRP A 319 -34.86 -11.59 -12.72
N ARG A 320 -35.04 -11.65 -14.04
CA ARG A 320 -33.97 -12.06 -14.97
C ARG A 320 -32.78 -11.10 -14.95
N GLU A 321 -33.02 -9.78 -14.92
CA GLU A 321 -31.95 -8.79 -14.79
C GLU A 321 -31.20 -8.94 -13.46
N ALA A 322 -31.91 -9.13 -12.35
CA ALA A 322 -31.29 -9.39 -11.05
C ALA A 322 -30.36 -10.62 -11.09
N ILE A 323 -30.81 -11.70 -11.72
CA ILE A 323 -30.03 -12.94 -11.89
C ILE A 323 -28.82 -12.71 -12.81
N ASN A 324 -28.96 -11.94 -13.89
CA ASN A 324 -27.89 -11.66 -14.83
C ASN A 324 -26.75 -10.89 -14.15
N GLU A 325 -27.07 -9.91 -13.31
CA GLU A 325 -26.07 -9.17 -12.54
C GLU A 325 -25.24 -10.07 -11.62
N LEU A 326 -25.89 -10.98 -10.90
CA LEU A 326 -25.19 -11.94 -10.01
C LEU A 326 -24.31 -12.93 -10.78
N LYS A 327 -24.69 -13.34 -11.99
CA LYS A 327 -23.89 -14.25 -12.83
C LYS A 327 -22.58 -13.62 -13.32
N ARG A 328 -22.43 -12.29 -13.28
CA ARG A 328 -21.21 -11.58 -13.70
C ARG A 328 -20.10 -11.65 -12.65
N ILE A 329 -20.39 -12.17 -11.46
CA ILE A 329 -19.43 -12.29 -10.35
C ILE A 329 -18.57 -13.55 -10.57
N SER A 330 -17.24 -13.38 -10.67
CA SER A 330 -16.29 -14.48 -10.87
C SER A 330 -16.16 -15.37 -9.64
N SER A 331 -15.88 -16.66 -9.85
CA SER A 331 -15.52 -17.61 -8.78
C SER A 331 -14.18 -17.29 -8.10
N ASP A 332 -13.37 -16.41 -8.69
CA ASP A 332 -12.09 -15.99 -8.11
C ASP A 332 -12.27 -15.07 -6.88
N ASP A 333 -13.43 -14.43 -6.74
CA ASP A 333 -13.83 -13.70 -5.54
C ASP A 333 -14.66 -14.62 -4.63
N LEU A 334 -13.97 -15.34 -3.73
CA LEU A 334 -14.59 -16.38 -2.89
C LEU A 334 -15.74 -15.84 -2.02
N ALA A 335 -15.60 -14.64 -1.46
CA ALA A 335 -16.59 -14.06 -0.56
C ALA A 335 -17.80 -13.51 -1.33
N GLY A 336 -17.53 -12.76 -2.41
CA GLY A 336 -18.55 -12.25 -3.32
C GLY A 336 -19.34 -13.35 -4.01
N TYR A 337 -18.64 -14.39 -4.47
CA TYR A 337 -19.23 -15.53 -5.16
C TYR A 337 -20.17 -16.33 -4.25
N ALA A 338 -19.76 -16.61 -3.01
CA ALA A 338 -20.61 -17.32 -2.06
C ALA A 338 -21.94 -16.57 -1.83
N LYS A 339 -21.89 -15.24 -1.64
CA LYS A 339 -23.10 -14.43 -1.48
C LYS A 339 -23.94 -14.39 -2.76
N ALA A 340 -23.30 -14.31 -3.92
CA ALA A 340 -23.98 -14.33 -5.21
C ALA A 340 -24.72 -15.65 -5.45
N GLN A 341 -24.14 -16.79 -5.09
CA GLN A 341 -24.79 -18.11 -5.22
C GLN A 341 -26.02 -18.25 -4.33
N GLU A 342 -25.95 -17.75 -3.09
CA GLU A 342 -27.09 -17.72 -2.17
C GLU A 342 -28.27 -16.93 -2.78
N LEU A 343 -28.00 -15.70 -3.26
CA LEU A 343 -29.01 -14.85 -3.89
C LEU A 343 -29.53 -15.44 -5.21
N LEU A 344 -28.66 -16.06 -6.01
CA LEU A 344 -29.06 -16.73 -7.26
C LEU A 344 -30.06 -17.85 -7.01
N ALA A 345 -29.89 -18.64 -5.95
CA ALA A 345 -30.85 -19.69 -5.59
C ALA A 345 -32.22 -19.09 -5.25
N GLN A 346 -32.23 -18.04 -4.41
CA GLN A 346 -33.46 -17.34 -4.02
C GLN A 346 -34.16 -16.70 -5.22
N TYR A 347 -33.42 -16.00 -6.09
CA TYR A 347 -34.00 -15.27 -7.21
C TYR A 347 -34.50 -16.20 -8.31
N LYS A 348 -33.84 -17.35 -8.54
CA LYS A 348 -34.34 -18.39 -9.45
C LYS A 348 -35.64 -19.01 -8.93
N ALA A 349 -35.75 -19.25 -7.63
CA ALA A 349 -36.99 -19.74 -7.04
C ALA A 349 -38.13 -18.72 -7.22
N ASN A 350 -37.87 -17.44 -6.95
CA ASN A 350 -38.85 -16.36 -7.15
C ASN A 350 -39.26 -16.23 -8.63
N LEU A 351 -38.29 -16.26 -9.56
CA LEU A 351 -38.56 -16.23 -10.99
C LEU A 351 -39.49 -17.38 -11.41
N GLY A 352 -39.21 -18.61 -10.96
CA GLY A 352 -40.06 -19.76 -11.27
C GLY A 352 -41.50 -19.59 -10.78
N GLN A 353 -41.71 -18.98 -9.61
CA GLN A 353 -43.06 -18.67 -9.11
C GLN A 353 -43.77 -17.62 -9.97
N ILE A 354 -43.05 -16.61 -10.45
CA ILE A 354 -43.60 -15.58 -11.34
C ILE A 354 -43.94 -16.16 -12.73
N GLU A 355 -43.10 -17.04 -13.26
CA GLU A 355 -43.36 -17.72 -14.54
C GLU A 355 -44.63 -18.60 -14.47
N ILE A 356 -44.82 -19.32 -13.35
CA ILE A 356 -46.06 -20.08 -13.10
C ILE A 356 -47.28 -19.15 -13.08
N ARG A 357 -47.23 -18.05 -12.32
CA ARG A 357 -48.36 -17.09 -12.25
C ARG A 357 -48.68 -16.44 -13.59
N ARG A 358 -47.66 -16.12 -14.38
CA ARG A 358 -47.85 -15.58 -15.74
C ARG A 358 -48.58 -16.58 -16.62
N GLN A 359 -48.23 -17.87 -16.51
CA GLN A 359 -48.85 -18.94 -17.27
C GLN A 359 -50.31 -19.18 -16.82
N GLU A 360 -50.56 -19.23 -15.52
CA GLU A 360 -51.92 -19.36 -14.96
C GLU A 360 -52.83 -18.22 -15.42
N GLU A 361 -52.34 -16.98 -15.41
CA GLU A 361 -53.06 -15.82 -15.93
C GLU A 361 -53.35 -15.94 -17.43
N ALA A 362 -52.36 -16.33 -18.24
CA ALA A 362 -52.54 -16.51 -19.68
C ALA A 362 -53.54 -17.61 -20.02
N ASP A 363 -53.49 -18.73 -19.29
CA ASP A 363 -54.43 -19.83 -19.45
C ASP A 363 -55.84 -19.43 -19.02
N ALA A 364 -55.99 -18.64 -17.96
CA ALA A 364 -57.26 -18.08 -17.51
C ALA A 364 -57.88 -17.13 -18.55
N VAL A 365 -57.08 -16.23 -19.12
CA VAL A 365 -57.54 -15.31 -20.18
C VAL A 365 -58.02 -16.09 -21.40
N ASN A 366 -57.24 -17.07 -21.84
CA ASN A 366 -57.61 -17.93 -22.98
C ASN A 366 -58.88 -18.75 -22.70
N ALA A 367 -59.04 -19.27 -21.48
CA ALA A 367 -60.24 -20.02 -21.10
C ALA A 367 -61.48 -19.13 -21.07
N LEU A 368 -61.37 -17.89 -20.55
CA LEU A 368 -62.47 -16.93 -20.56
C LEU A 368 -62.87 -16.57 -22.00
N GLU A 369 -61.90 -16.29 -22.87
CA GLU A 369 -62.17 -15.97 -24.27
C GLU A 369 -62.88 -17.13 -24.99
N LYS A 370 -62.44 -18.37 -24.76
CA LYS A 370 -63.12 -19.56 -25.30
C LYS A 370 -64.56 -19.68 -24.80
N ALA A 371 -64.77 -19.51 -23.49
CA ALA A 371 -66.12 -19.54 -22.90
C ALA A 371 -67.01 -18.44 -23.49
N GLN A 372 -66.50 -17.21 -23.63
CA GLN A 372 -67.23 -16.09 -24.24
C GLN A 372 -67.59 -16.38 -25.71
N ASN A 373 -66.67 -16.96 -26.49
CA ASN A 373 -66.93 -17.35 -27.87
C ASN A 373 -68.03 -18.44 -27.97
N GLN A 374 -68.00 -19.42 -27.07
CA GLN A 374 -69.04 -20.45 -26.97
C GLN A 374 -70.40 -19.85 -26.57
N ILE A 375 -70.42 -18.91 -25.61
CA ILE A 375 -71.63 -18.18 -25.22
C ILE A 375 -72.20 -17.40 -26.43
N GLN A 376 -71.35 -16.69 -27.19
CA GLN A 376 -71.80 -15.98 -28.39
C GLN A 376 -72.37 -16.92 -29.45
N ALA A 377 -71.73 -18.07 -29.67
CA ALA A 377 -72.23 -19.10 -30.58
C ALA A 377 -73.61 -19.62 -30.11
N LEU A 378 -73.76 -19.90 -28.83
CA LEU A 378 -75.02 -20.34 -28.22
C LEU A 378 -76.14 -19.31 -28.44
N LEU A 379 -75.84 -18.02 -28.25
CA LEU A 379 -76.80 -16.93 -28.44
C LEU A 379 -77.22 -16.74 -29.91
N ARG A 380 -76.30 -16.96 -30.87
CA ARG A 380 -76.61 -16.89 -32.31
C ARG A 380 -77.58 -17.98 -32.77
N TYR A 381 -77.56 -19.14 -32.11
CA TYR A 381 -78.44 -20.27 -32.42
C TYR A 381 -79.64 -20.39 -31.47
N ALA A 382 -79.85 -19.41 -30.58
CA ALA A 382 -81.03 -19.37 -29.74
C ALA A 382 -82.26 -19.07 -30.61
N PRO A 383 -83.27 -19.96 -30.67
CA PRO A 383 -84.42 -19.74 -31.53
C PRO A 383 -85.25 -18.55 -31.05
N THR A 384 -85.83 -17.82 -32.00
CA THR A 384 -86.75 -16.71 -31.78
C THR A 384 -88.09 -17.14 -31.17
N SER A 385 -88.36 -18.46 -31.10
CA SER A 385 -89.56 -19.07 -30.52
C SER A 385 -89.18 -20.18 -29.53
N ALA A 386 -89.85 -20.21 -28.37
CA ALA A 386 -89.58 -21.17 -27.29
C ALA A 386 -89.82 -22.65 -27.69
N ASN A 387 -90.55 -22.91 -28.77
CA ASN A 387 -90.90 -24.26 -29.22
C ASN A 387 -89.83 -24.93 -30.11
N ASP A 388 -88.80 -24.21 -30.56
CA ASP A 388 -87.76 -24.71 -31.47
C ASP A 388 -86.39 -24.93 -30.78
N ILE A 389 -86.34 -24.84 -29.45
CA ILE A 389 -85.09 -25.04 -28.69
C ILE A 389 -84.67 -26.51 -28.80
N ASN A 390 -83.55 -26.78 -29.47
CA ASN A 390 -82.87 -28.06 -29.38
C ASN A 390 -82.22 -28.20 -27.99
N ARG A 391 -83.04 -28.62 -27.01
CA ARG A 391 -82.72 -28.72 -25.59
C ARG A 391 -81.43 -29.50 -25.34
N ASN A 392 -81.24 -30.63 -26.00
CA ASN A 392 -80.06 -31.47 -25.83
C ASN A 392 -78.77 -30.79 -26.31
N ARG A 393 -78.84 -30.07 -27.44
CA ARG A 393 -77.70 -29.28 -27.93
C ARG A 393 -77.35 -28.15 -26.97
N THR A 394 -78.34 -27.38 -26.51
CA THR A 394 -78.12 -26.30 -25.54
C THR A 394 -77.52 -26.81 -24.23
N ILE A 395 -77.95 -27.98 -23.75
CA ILE A 395 -77.35 -28.64 -22.57
C ILE A 395 -75.87 -28.94 -22.80
N SER A 396 -75.52 -29.54 -23.96
CA SER A 396 -74.13 -29.87 -24.31
C SER A 396 -73.26 -28.62 -24.43
N ASP A 397 -73.77 -27.56 -25.08
CA ASP A 397 -73.04 -26.30 -25.24
C ASP A 397 -72.80 -25.62 -23.88
N LEU A 398 -73.80 -25.64 -22.98
CA LEU A 398 -73.65 -25.11 -21.61
C LEU A 398 -72.65 -25.91 -20.77
N GLN A 399 -72.60 -27.24 -20.94
CA GLN A 399 -71.58 -28.07 -20.28
C GLN A 399 -70.17 -27.69 -20.73
N GLY A 400 -69.96 -27.50 -22.04
CA GLY A 400 -68.67 -27.05 -22.58
C GLY A 400 -68.24 -25.69 -22.02
N ILE A 401 -69.17 -24.73 -21.92
CA ILE A 401 -68.91 -23.41 -21.31
C ILE A 401 -68.51 -23.56 -19.84
N ILE A 402 -69.25 -24.37 -19.07
CA ILE A 402 -68.96 -24.63 -17.65
C ILE A 402 -67.57 -25.25 -17.48
N ASP A 403 -67.19 -26.18 -18.36
CA ASP A 403 -65.89 -26.85 -18.30
C ASP A 403 -64.72 -25.91 -18.61
N GLU A 404 -64.86 -24.96 -19.54
CA GLU A 404 -63.85 -23.92 -19.76
C GLU A 404 -63.76 -22.96 -18.57
N LEU A 405 -64.89 -22.49 -18.04
CA LEU A 405 -64.92 -21.56 -16.91
C LEU A 405 -64.34 -22.17 -15.62
N LYS A 406 -64.48 -23.48 -15.41
CA LYS A 406 -63.89 -24.20 -14.27
C LYS A 406 -62.36 -24.30 -14.30
N LYS A 407 -61.73 -24.10 -15.45
CA LYS A 407 -60.25 -24.10 -15.56
C LYS A 407 -59.63 -22.81 -15.03
N ILE A 408 -60.43 -21.76 -14.87
CA ILE A 408 -59.97 -20.44 -14.43
C ILE A 408 -59.73 -20.45 -12.92
N GLN A 409 -58.47 -20.28 -12.53
CA GLN A 409 -58.02 -20.34 -11.14
C GLN A 409 -58.26 -19.02 -10.38
N ASP A 410 -58.40 -19.12 -9.06
CA ASP A 410 -58.44 -17.96 -8.16
C ASP A 410 -57.12 -17.16 -8.25
N GLY A 411 -57.21 -15.84 -8.03
CA GLY A 411 -56.05 -14.94 -8.11
C GLY A 411 -55.63 -14.54 -9.53
N THR A 412 -56.42 -14.88 -10.55
CA THR A 412 -56.26 -14.40 -11.94
C THR A 412 -57.20 -13.22 -12.23
N THR A 413 -56.87 -12.36 -13.19
CA THR A 413 -57.73 -11.21 -13.53
C THR A 413 -59.12 -11.62 -14.04
N PRO A 414 -59.28 -12.72 -14.82
CA PRO A 414 -60.59 -13.16 -15.31
C PRO A 414 -61.48 -13.82 -14.24
N TYR A 415 -60.93 -14.16 -13.07
CA TYR A 415 -61.59 -15.06 -12.11
C TYR A 415 -62.99 -14.60 -11.69
N LEU A 416 -63.16 -13.33 -11.31
CA LEU A 416 -64.45 -12.83 -10.83
C LEU A 416 -65.52 -12.86 -11.93
N GLU A 417 -65.16 -12.49 -13.16
CA GLU A 417 -66.07 -12.58 -14.31
C GLU A 417 -66.42 -14.03 -14.61
N ALA A 418 -65.42 -14.92 -14.60
CA ALA A 418 -65.62 -16.34 -14.82
C ALA A 418 -66.60 -16.96 -13.82
N GLN A 419 -66.50 -16.60 -12.53
CA GLN A 419 -67.43 -17.07 -11.50
C GLN A 419 -68.87 -16.59 -11.74
N GLN A 420 -69.06 -15.36 -12.22
CA GLN A 420 -70.38 -14.83 -12.58
C GLN A 420 -70.99 -15.58 -13.77
N LEU A 421 -70.20 -15.79 -14.83
CA LEU A 421 -70.62 -16.55 -16.01
C LEU A 421 -70.93 -18.00 -15.66
N LEU A 422 -70.12 -18.61 -14.81
CA LEU A 422 -70.26 -19.98 -14.35
C LEU A 422 -71.58 -20.19 -13.61
N LEU A 423 -71.92 -19.27 -12.70
CA LEU A 423 -73.21 -19.27 -12.00
C LEU A 423 -74.39 -19.11 -12.98
N SER A 424 -74.26 -18.21 -13.96
CA SER A 424 -75.33 -18.02 -14.96
C SER A 424 -75.57 -19.28 -15.81
N ALA A 425 -74.48 -19.93 -16.24
CA ALA A 425 -74.54 -21.13 -17.06
C ALA A 425 -75.12 -22.31 -16.27
N GLN A 426 -74.73 -22.48 -15.00
CA GLN A 426 -75.27 -23.51 -14.12
C GLN A 426 -76.77 -23.32 -13.86
N ASN A 427 -77.20 -22.08 -13.58
CA ASN A 427 -78.62 -21.78 -13.39
C ASN A 427 -79.44 -22.10 -14.65
N LYS A 428 -78.92 -21.73 -15.84
CA LYS A 428 -79.60 -22.04 -17.10
C LYS A 428 -79.63 -23.53 -17.40
N LEU A 429 -78.55 -24.25 -17.11
CA LEU A 429 -78.47 -25.69 -17.27
C LEU A 429 -79.51 -26.40 -16.38
N ASN A 430 -79.65 -25.98 -15.12
CA ASN A 430 -80.63 -26.52 -14.20
C ASN A 430 -82.07 -26.28 -14.68
N GLN A 431 -82.38 -25.09 -15.20
CA GLN A 431 -83.70 -24.80 -15.78
C GLN A 431 -84.03 -25.70 -16.98
N LEU A 432 -83.02 -26.08 -17.76
CA LEU A 432 -83.18 -26.96 -18.92
C LEU A 432 -83.13 -28.44 -18.54
N GLN A 433 -82.93 -28.81 -17.28
CA GLN A 433 -82.96 -30.20 -16.81
C GLN A 433 -84.22 -30.53 -15.99
N GLN A 434 -84.91 -29.52 -15.49
CA GLN A 434 -86.28 -29.61 -14.96
C GLN A 434 -87.30 -29.72 -16.10
#